data_AF-A0A1F8EIL2-F1
#
_entry.id   AF-A0A1F8EIL2-F1
#
_cell.length_a   1.000
_cell.length_b   1.000
_cell.length_c   1.000
_cell.angle_alpha   90.00
_cell.angle_beta   90.00
_cell.angle_gamma   90.00
#
_symmetry.space_group_name_H-M   'P 1'
#
loop_
_entity.id
_entity.type
_entity.pdbx_description
1 polymer ?
#
loop_
_entity_poly.entity_id
_entity_poly.type
_entity_poly.pdbx_seq_one_letter_code
_entity_poly.pdbx_strand_id
1 'polypeptide(L)'
;MEKSKIQRIESQKPDELWGKLTDPGSEENVARVFESVFEKITVNPNLYYVEGGPDNTFATVRRRGDNNLIYETSNEIEIEALLKYGAEK
;
A
#
# COMPACT_ATOMS: atom_id res chain seq x y z
N MET A 1 -36.18 14.77 25.32
CA MET A 1 -34.95 14.15 25.84
C MET A 1 -34.68 12.91 24.99
N GLU A 2 -33.88 13.04 23.95
CA GLU A 2 -33.53 11.91 23.07
C GLU A 2 -32.05 11.57 23.24
N LYS A 3 -31.81 10.31 23.60
CA LYS A 3 -30.47 9.75 23.81
C LYS A 3 -29.91 9.34 22.45
N SER A 4 -29.02 10.15 21.89
CA SER A 4 -28.25 9.77 20.70
C SER A 4 -27.27 8.65 21.06
N LYS A 5 -27.58 7.46 20.53
CA LYS A 5 -26.82 6.21 20.66
C LYS A 5 -25.54 6.33 19.84
N ILE A 6 -24.42 6.58 20.51
CA ILE A 6 -23.08 6.52 19.90
C ILE A 6 -22.88 5.07 19.45
N GLN A 7 -22.95 4.84 18.14
CA GLN A 7 -22.56 3.57 17.55
C GLN A 7 -21.06 3.43 17.74
N ARG A 8 -20.65 2.50 18.62
CA ARG A 8 -19.27 2.04 18.74
C ARG A 8 -18.88 1.53 17.35
N ILE A 9 -17.99 2.26 16.70
CA ILE A 9 -17.26 1.76 15.54
C ILE A 9 -16.42 0.61 16.07
N GLU A 10 -16.93 -0.60 15.95
CA GLU A 10 -16.18 -1.82 16.19
C GLU A 10 -14.93 -1.73 15.30
N SER A 11 -13.76 -1.79 15.92
CA SER A 11 -12.47 -1.78 15.26
C SER A 11 -12.46 -2.85 14.17
N GLN A 12 -12.69 -2.43 12.94
CA GLN A 12 -12.53 -3.28 11.77
C GLN A 12 -11.06 -3.69 11.74
N LYS A 13 -10.82 -4.99 11.78
CA LYS A 13 -9.48 -5.58 11.76
C LYS A 13 -8.78 -5.09 10.48
N PRO A 14 -7.53 -4.63 10.57
CA PRO A 14 -6.81 -4.12 9.41
C PRO A 14 -6.70 -5.15 8.28
N ASP A 15 -6.81 -6.44 8.59
CA ASP A 15 -6.80 -7.56 7.63
C ASP A 15 -8.04 -7.64 6.72
N GLU A 16 -9.22 -7.18 7.15
CA GLU A 16 -10.45 -7.24 6.34
C GLU A 16 -10.55 -6.12 5.30
N LEU A 17 -9.79 -5.02 5.47
CA LEU A 17 -9.74 -3.93 4.50
C LEU A 17 -9.00 -4.34 3.21
N TRP A 18 -8.04 -5.26 3.31
CA TRP A 18 -7.27 -5.72 2.15
C TRP A 18 -8.10 -6.56 1.18
N GLY A 19 -9.07 -7.34 1.68
CA GLY A 19 -9.93 -8.17 0.84
C GLY A 19 -10.88 -7.36 -0.06
N LYS A 20 -11.28 -6.15 0.38
CA LYS A 20 -12.23 -5.28 -0.34
C LYS A 20 -11.59 -4.25 -1.28
N LEU A 21 -10.27 -4.06 -1.21
CA LEU A 21 -9.54 -3.14 -2.09
C LEU A 21 -9.15 -3.77 -3.44
N THR A 22 -9.48 -5.06 -3.65
CA THR A 22 -9.20 -5.80 -4.89
C THR A 22 -10.21 -5.55 -6.01
N ASP A 23 -10.98 -4.45 -5.95
CA ASP A 23 -11.81 -3.97 -7.04
C ASP A 23 -11.03 -2.87 -7.81
N PRO A 24 -10.31 -3.21 -8.90
CA PRO A 24 -9.43 -2.30 -9.65
C PRO A 24 -10.19 -1.28 -10.52
N GLY A 25 -11.51 -1.14 -10.36
CA GLY A 25 -12.39 -0.40 -11.28
C GLY A 25 -12.47 1.12 -11.09
N SER A 26 -11.67 1.75 -10.23
CA SER A 26 -11.70 3.21 -10.07
C SER A 26 -10.30 3.74 -9.79
N GLU A 27 -9.81 4.64 -10.64
CA GLU A 27 -8.49 5.30 -10.50
C GLU A 27 -8.31 5.96 -9.13
N GLU A 28 -9.41 6.44 -8.52
CA GLU A 28 -9.44 6.95 -7.13
C GLU A 28 -9.10 5.91 -6.07
N ASN A 29 -9.38 4.63 -6.34
CA ASN A 29 -9.05 3.52 -5.44
C ASN A 29 -7.57 3.16 -5.53
N VAL A 30 -6.96 3.28 -6.73
CA VAL A 30 -5.55 2.97 -6.98
C VAL A 30 -4.62 3.95 -6.25
N ALA A 31 -4.89 5.25 -6.35
CA ALA A 31 -4.09 6.28 -5.67
C ALA A 31 -4.08 6.09 -4.14
N ARG A 32 -5.23 5.74 -3.55
CA ARG A 32 -5.35 5.49 -2.10
C ARG A 32 -4.62 4.23 -1.65
N VAL A 33 -4.55 3.22 -2.51
CA VAL A 33 -3.76 2.01 -2.26
C VAL A 33 -2.27 2.34 -2.28
N PHE A 34 -1.80 3.11 -3.27
CA PHE A 34 -0.41 3.55 -3.33
C PHE A 34 0.00 4.35 -2.08
N GLU A 35 -0.78 5.36 -1.69
CA GLU A 35 -0.50 6.17 -0.50
C GLU A 35 -0.41 5.32 0.77
N SER A 36 -1.34 4.37 0.92
CA SER A 36 -1.36 3.45 2.07
C SER A 36 -0.15 2.52 2.11
N VAL A 37 0.28 2.02 0.95
CA VAL A 37 1.48 1.18 0.84
C VAL A 37 2.73 2.01 1.12
N PHE A 38 2.81 3.21 0.54
CA PHE A 38 3.95 4.11 0.68
C PHE A 38 4.14 4.55 2.14
N GLU A 39 3.05 4.84 2.85
CA GLU A 39 3.09 5.10 4.29
C GLU A 39 3.62 3.88 5.05
N LYS A 40 3.11 2.68 4.78
CA LYS A 40 3.53 1.45 5.47
C LYS A 40 5.02 1.16 5.34
N ILE A 41 5.57 1.29 4.14
CA ILE A 41 7.02 1.08 3.92
C ILE A 41 7.83 2.16 4.61
N THR A 42 7.36 3.41 4.60
CA THR A 42 8.04 4.54 5.26
C THR A 42 8.07 4.39 6.78
N VAL A 43 6.97 3.94 7.39
CA VAL A 43 6.87 3.70 8.84
C VAL A 43 7.66 2.45 9.25
N ASN A 44 7.75 1.43 8.39
CA ASN A 44 8.39 0.15 8.69
C ASN A 44 9.48 -0.23 7.67
N PRO A 45 10.56 0.56 7.52
CA PRO A 45 11.57 0.35 6.49
C PRO A 45 12.30 -1.00 6.58
N ASN A 46 12.34 -1.59 7.78
CA ASN A 46 12.97 -2.88 8.04
C ASN A 46 12.09 -4.08 7.69
N LEU A 47 10.80 -3.87 7.41
CA LEU A 47 9.86 -4.95 7.08
C LEU A 47 9.58 -5.05 5.59
N TYR A 48 9.90 -4.03 4.81
CA TYR A 48 9.60 -3.99 3.39
C TYR A 48 10.82 -3.60 2.57
N TYR A 49 10.79 -3.97 1.30
CA TYR A 49 11.80 -3.57 0.34
C TYR A 49 11.14 -3.35 -1.02
N VAL A 50 11.77 -2.49 -1.82
CA VAL A 50 11.33 -2.15 -3.16
C VAL A 50 12.24 -2.85 -4.16
N GLU A 51 11.65 -3.46 -5.18
CA GLU A 51 12.38 -4.00 -6.34
C GLU A 51 11.85 -3.37 -7.61
N GLY A 52 12.76 -2.84 -8.43
CA GLY A 52 12.45 -2.38 -9.79
C GLY A 52 12.45 -3.54 -10.78
N GLY A 53 11.48 -3.54 -11.68
CA GLY A 53 11.48 -4.40 -12.85
C GLY A 53 12.58 -4.00 -13.87
N PRO A 54 12.81 -4.84 -14.89
CA PRO A 54 13.72 -4.51 -15.98
C PRO A 54 13.34 -3.16 -16.60
N ASP A 55 14.35 -2.33 -16.88
CA ASP A 55 14.22 -1.01 -17.49
C ASP A 55 13.28 -0.05 -16.73
N ASN A 56 13.09 -0.25 -15.42
CA ASN A 56 12.15 0.52 -14.58
C ASN A 56 10.71 0.54 -15.12
N THR A 57 10.29 -0.53 -15.80
CA THR A 57 8.94 -0.64 -16.39
C THR A 57 7.83 -0.90 -15.35
N PHE A 58 8.21 -1.40 -14.17
CA PHE A 58 7.33 -1.56 -13.02
C PHE A 58 8.14 -1.52 -11.73
N ALA A 59 7.47 -1.32 -10.60
CA ALA A 59 8.05 -1.41 -9.27
C ALA A 59 7.18 -2.30 -8.39
N THR A 60 7.84 -3.08 -7.52
CA THR A 60 7.18 -3.95 -6.56
C THR A 60 7.61 -3.62 -5.14
N VAL A 61 6.66 -3.70 -4.21
CA VAL A 61 6.91 -3.67 -2.77
C VAL A 61 6.70 -5.06 -2.23
N ARG A 62 7.71 -5.59 -1.56
CA ARG A 62 7.68 -6.92 -0.96
C ARG A 62 8.02 -6.87 0.52
N ARG A 63 7.51 -7.85 1.26
CA ARG A 63 7.81 -8.02 2.68
C ARG A 63 9.11 -8.77 2.88
N ARG A 64 10.02 -8.21 3.69
CA ARG A 64 11.26 -8.86 4.12
C ARG A 64 10.91 -10.05 5.02
N GLY A 65 11.48 -11.21 4.71
CA GLY A 65 11.32 -12.45 5.50
C GLY A 65 10.56 -13.54 4.75
N ASP A 66 9.45 -13.19 4.09
CA ASP A 66 8.62 -14.14 3.33
C ASP A 66 8.53 -13.82 1.83
N ASN A 67 9.11 -12.69 1.39
CA ASN A 67 9.11 -12.21 0.00
C ASN A 67 7.70 -12.04 -0.60
N ASN A 68 6.67 -11.93 0.22
CA ASN A 68 5.29 -11.75 -0.23
C ASN A 68 5.14 -10.41 -0.95
N LEU A 69 4.47 -10.43 -2.11
CA LEU A 69 4.15 -9.25 -2.89
C LEU A 69 3.02 -8.48 -2.19
N ILE A 70 3.29 -7.23 -1.82
CA ILE A 70 2.33 -6.33 -1.17
C ILE A 70 1.70 -5.40 -2.19
N TYR A 71 2.51 -4.93 -3.13
CA TYR A 71 2.10 -3.97 -4.14
C TYR A 71 2.95 -4.11 -5.39
N GLU A 72 2.33 -3.94 -6.54
CA GLU A 72 2.98 -3.83 -7.84
C GLU A 72 2.33 -2.67 -8.59
N THR A 73 3.15 -1.89 -9.26
CA THR A 73 2.67 -0.78 -10.09
C THR A 73 3.46 -0.67 -11.36
N SER A 74 2.75 -0.35 -12.45
CA SER A 74 3.31 0.03 -13.75
C SER A 74 3.10 1.53 -14.03
N ASN A 75 2.66 2.30 -13.03
CA ASN A 75 2.48 3.73 -13.15
C ASN A 75 3.84 4.44 -12.97
N GLU A 76 4.28 5.20 -13.98
CA GLU A 76 5.58 5.87 -14.01
C GLU A 76 5.86 6.71 -12.75
N ILE A 77 4.88 7.49 -12.28
CA ILE A 77 5.02 8.37 -11.10
C ILE A 77 5.24 7.55 -9.83
N GLU A 78 4.49 6.44 -9.67
CA GLU A 78 4.61 5.56 -8.51
C GLU A 78 5.92 4.76 -8.52
N ILE A 79 6.35 4.31 -9.71
CA ILE A 79 7.64 3.64 -9.92
C ILE A 79 8.76 4.57 -9.49
N GLU A 80 8.80 5.82 -9.99
CA GLU A 80 9.83 6.79 -9.62
C GLU A 80 9.86 7.05 -8.11
N ALA A 81 8.69 7.19 -7.48
CA ALA A 81 8.58 7.40 -6.03
C ALA A 81 9.12 6.19 -5.23
N LEU A 82 8.76 4.97 -5.63
CA LEU A 82 9.20 3.75 -4.97
C LEU A 82 10.69 3.49 -5.16
N LEU A 83 11.22 3.66 -6.38
CA LEU A 83 12.64 3.47 -6.66
C LEU A 83 13.50 4.51 -5.95
N LYS A 84 13.04 5.77 -5.91
CA LYS A 84 13.72 6.81 -5.13
C LYS A 84 13.76 6.45 -3.65
N TYR A 85 12.62 6.06 -3.06
CA TYR A 85 12.57 5.59 -1.68
C TYR A 85 13.52 4.42 -1.44
N GLY A 86 13.55 3.43 -2.34
CA GLY A 86 14.41 2.26 -2.25
C GLY A 86 15.91 2.58 -2.36
N ALA A 87 16.29 3.61 -3.12
CA ALA A 87 17.68 4.05 -3.27
C ALA A 87 18.21 4.87 -2.07
N GLU A 88 17.32 5.51 -1.30
CA GLU A 88 17.66 6.31 -0.11
C GLU A 88 17.82 5.48 1.18
N LYS A 89 17.62 4.15 1.12
CA LYS A 89 17.62 3.24 2.28
C LYS A 89 18.74 2.20 2.20
#